data_AF-A0A928QAJ8-F1
#
_entry.id   AF-A0A928QAJ8-F1
#
_cell.length_a   1.000
_cell.length_b   1.000
_cell.length_c   1.000
_cell.angle_alpha   90.00
_cell.angle_beta   90.00
_cell.angle_gamma   90.00
#
_symmetry.space_group_name_H-M   'P 1'
#
loop_
_entity.id
_entity.type
_entity.pdbx_description
1 polymer ?
#
loop_
_entity_poly.entity_id
_entity_poly.type
_entity_poly.pdbx_seq_one_letter_code
_entity_poly.pdbx_strand_id
1 'polypeptide(L)'
;MLKEILSSCTCAVCKNCCVFLPQSAWELPTFCEASVRRLAESHPHLQITPTEDGRRYRIALPYDASGKAQPCPFLNAETGCTLPAEEKPFACSLWPVRVMEQEGTQLLTLYRGCDGLPEENAEQVKALLNDGLRERILAEAAADPTLILPYHENYLILEEGR
;
A
#
# COMPACT_ATOMS: atom_id res chain seq x y z
N MET A 1 3.13 2.68 -9.31
CA MET A 1 4.58 2.47 -9.48
C MET A 1 4.84 1.18 -10.25
N LEU A 2 4.10 0.11 -9.97
CA LEU A 2 4.22 -1.19 -10.65
C LEU A 2 3.36 -1.36 -11.92
N LYS A 3 3.03 -0.27 -12.64
CA LYS A 3 2.06 -0.33 -13.75
C LYS A 3 2.51 -1.22 -14.92
N GLU A 4 3.82 -1.46 -15.03
CA GLU A 4 4.43 -2.32 -16.05
C GLU A 4 4.16 -3.80 -15.82
N ILE A 5 3.88 -4.19 -14.57
CA ILE A 5 3.70 -5.59 -14.17
C ILE A 5 2.34 -5.87 -13.50
N LEU A 6 1.63 -4.84 -13.04
CA LEU A 6 0.31 -4.96 -12.43
C LEU A 6 -0.65 -3.89 -12.97
N SER A 7 -1.72 -4.33 -13.64
CA SER A 7 -2.75 -3.45 -14.18
C SER A 7 -3.83 -3.11 -13.15
N SER A 8 -4.48 -1.94 -13.29
CA SER A 8 -5.61 -1.56 -12.45
C SER A 8 -6.84 -2.45 -12.62
N CYS A 9 -7.04 -3.02 -13.82
CA CYS A 9 -8.13 -3.97 -14.09
C CYS A 9 -7.97 -5.25 -13.27
N THR A 10 -6.73 -5.74 -13.12
CA THR A 10 -6.43 -6.89 -12.26
C THR A 10 -6.83 -6.62 -10.81
N CYS A 11 -6.52 -5.42 -10.30
CA CYS A 11 -6.93 -5.02 -8.96
C CYS A 11 -8.46 -4.87 -8.82
N ALA A 12 -9.14 -4.41 -9.87
CA ALA A 12 -10.61 -4.27 -9.91
C ALA A 12 -11.31 -5.63 -9.72
N VAL A 13 -10.77 -6.68 -10.33
CA VAL A 13 -11.28 -8.06 -10.19
C VAL A 13 -10.93 -8.65 -8.83
N CYS A 14 -9.66 -8.55 -8.42
CA CYS A 14 -9.14 -9.22 -7.23
C CYS A 14 -9.68 -8.61 -5.92
N LYS A 15 -9.67 -7.28 -5.78
CA LYS A 15 -10.13 -6.51 -4.60
C LYS A 15 -9.47 -6.84 -3.26
N ASN A 16 -8.64 -7.90 -3.18
CA ASN A 16 -8.12 -8.48 -1.95
C ASN A 16 -7.43 -7.46 -1.03
N CYS A 17 -6.59 -6.59 -1.60
CA CYS A 17 -5.81 -5.60 -0.84
C CYS A 17 -6.54 -4.27 -0.57
N CYS A 18 -7.74 -4.08 -1.12
CA CYS A 18 -8.50 -2.84 -1.02
C CYS A 18 -9.78 -3.01 -0.19
N VAL A 19 -9.85 -4.06 0.61
CA VAL A 19 -10.97 -4.38 1.50
C VAL A 19 -10.39 -4.68 2.87
N PHE A 20 -10.81 -3.92 3.89
CA PHE A 20 -10.16 -3.91 5.20
C PHE A 20 -11.15 -4.32 6.27
N LEU A 21 -10.77 -5.25 7.14
CA LEU A 21 -11.52 -5.59 8.34
C LEU A 21 -11.24 -4.55 9.43
N PRO A 22 -12.14 -4.33 10.41
CA PRO A 22 -11.88 -3.41 11.52
C PRO A 22 -10.53 -3.67 12.22
N GLN A 23 -10.18 -4.93 12.42
CA GLN A 23 -8.91 -5.35 13.04
C GLN A 23 -7.68 -5.14 12.15
N SER A 24 -7.85 -4.97 10.84
CA SER A 24 -6.77 -4.66 9.88
C SER A 24 -6.81 -3.21 9.39
N ALA A 25 -7.63 -2.36 10.00
CA ALA A 25 -7.71 -0.94 9.65
C ALA A 25 -6.37 -0.21 9.82
N TRP A 26 -5.47 -0.73 10.67
CA TRP A 26 -4.11 -0.21 10.82
C TRP A 26 -3.25 -0.39 9.56
N GLU A 27 -3.60 -1.33 8.67
CA GLU A 27 -2.92 -1.57 7.38
C GLU A 27 -3.31 -0.55 6.30
N LEU A 28 -4.32 0.29 6.59
CA LEU A 28 -4.73 1.35 5.68
C LEU A 28 -3.53 2.26 5.39
N PRO A 29 -3.31 2.59 4.10
CA PRO A 29 -2.18 3.40 3.69
C PRO A 29 -2.25 4.77 4.34
N THR A 30 -1.08 5.28 4.72
CA THR A 30 -0.92 6.62 5.26
C THR A 30 -0.64 7.63 4.15
N PHE A 31 -1.12 8.84 4.34
CA PHE A 31 -0.92 9.98 3.45
C PHE A 31 -0.06 11.04 4.15
N CYS A 32 0.77 11.73 3.37
CA CYS A 32 1.42 12.95 3.85
C CYS A 32 0.43 14.12 3.87
N GLU A 33 0.76 15.17 4.62
CA GLU A 33 -0.10 16.34 4.79
C GLU A 33 -0.47 17.01 3.45
N ALA A 34 0.50 17.12 2.52
CA ALA A 34 0.25 17.73 1.22
C ALA A 34 -0.79 16.96 0.39
N SER A 35 -0.72 15.62 0.40
CA SER A 35 -1.70 14.78 -0.30
C SER A 35 -3.07 14.84 0.37
N VAL A 36 -3.11 14.82 1.71
CA VAL A 36 -4.38 14.81 2.43
C VAL A 36 -5.17 16.10 2.29
N ARG A 37 -4.49 17.26 2.18
CA ARG A 37 -5.14 18.55 1.92
C ARG A 37 -5.88 18.54 0.58
N ARG A 38 -5.23 18.04 -0.49
CA ARG A 38 -5.86 17.88 -1.81
C ARG A 38 -7.02 16.89 -1.79
N LEU A 39 -6.88 15.80 -1.03
CA LEU A 39 -7.97 14.83 -0.87
C LEU A 39 -9.17 15.42 -0.12
N ALA A 40 -8.94 16.21 0.92
CA ALA A 40 -10.02 16.87 1.66
C ALA A 40 -10.77 17.91 0.80
N GLU A 41 -10.08 18.60 -0.12
CA GLU A 41 -10.70 19.54 -1.06
C GLU A 41 -11.56 18.82 -2.11
N SER A 42 -11.03 17.73 -2.69
CA SER A 42 -11.70 16.98 -3.77
C SER A 42 -12.77 16.00 -3.26
N HIS A 43 -12.63 15.51 -2.03
CA HIS A 43 -13.49 14.50 -1.42
C HIS A 43 -13.87 14.89 0.02
N PRO A 44 -14.64 15.98 0.21
CA PRO A 44 -14.95 16.53 1.53
C PRO A 44 -15.79 15.62 2.45
N HIS A 45 -16.34 14.54 1.89
CA HIS A 45 -17.11 13.53 2.61
C HIS A 45 -16.22 12.49 3.32
N LEU A 46 -14.93 12.40 2.98
CA LEU A 46 -14.01 11.46 3.60
C LEU A 46 -13.66 11.92 5.01
N GLN A 47 -13.78 10.99 5.96
CA GLN A 47 -13.25 11.20 7.30
C GLN A 47 -11.77 10.86 7.29
N ILE A 48 -10.96 11.80 7.77
CA ILE A 48 -9.51 11.69 7.77
C ILE A 48 -9.03 11.91 9.20
N THR A 49 -8.22 10.98 9.70
CA THR A 49 -7.67 11.03 11.04
C THR A 49 -6.14 11.04 11.01
N PRO A 50 -5.48 11.80 11.90
CA PRO A 50 -4.03 11.71 12.03
C PRO A 50 -3.62 10.34 12.61
N THR A 51 -2.41 9.89 12.28
CA THR A 51 -1.74 8.78 12.98
C THR A 51 -1.37 9.18 14.41
N GLU A 52 -1.06 8.21 15.27
CA GLU A 52 -0.75 8.45 16.69
C GLU A 52 0.43 9.43 16.89
N ASP A 53 1.40 9.41 15.99
CA ASP A 53 2.55 10.33 16.01
C ASP A 53 2.25 11.73 15.42
N GLY A 54 1.06 11.93 14.87
CA GLY A 54 0.60 13.18 14.25
C GLY A 54 1.29 13.56 12.94
N ARG A 55 2.15 12.72 12.37
CA ARG A 55 2.97 13.05 11.18
C ARG A 55 2.29 12.67 9.87
N ARG A 56 1.37 11.72 9.92
CA ARG A 56 0.69 11.12 8.77
C ARG A 56 -0.82 11.12 9.01
N TYR A 57 -1.56 10.83 7.96
CA TYR A 57 -3.01 10.80 7.98
C TYR A 57 -3.54 9.51 7.37
N ARG A 58 -4.68 9.01 7.85
CA ARG A 58 -5.39 7.87 7.28
C ARG A 58 -6.83 8.25 7.01
N ILE A 59 -7.44 7.55 6.06
CA ILE A 59 -8.88 7.64 5.82
C ILE A 59 -9.57 6.69 6.79
N ALA A 60 -10.53 7.20 7.55
CA ALA A 60 -11.37 6.39 8.41
C ALA A 60 -12.45 5.71 7.57
N LEU A 61 -12.53 4.38 7.68
CA LEU A 61 -13.59 3.60 7.03
C LEU A 61 -14.82 3.51 7.95
N PRO A 62 -16.05 3.53 7.39
CA PRO A 62 -17.28 3.55 8.16
C PRO A 62 -17.66 2.15 8.66
N TYR A 63 -16.87 1.59 9.58
CA TYR A 63 -17.19 0.31 10.21
C TYR A 63 -18.48 0.38 11.03
N ASP A 64 -19.31 -0.65 10.93
CA ASP A 64 -20.51 -0.83 11.75
C ASP A 64 -20.28 -1.91 12.82
N ALA A 65 -21.26 -2.10 13.70
CA ALA A 65 -21.22 -3.12 14.75
C ALA A 65 -21.21 -4.57 14.21
N SER A 66 -21.43 -4.78 12.90
CA SER A 66 -21.41 -6.12 12.31
C SER A 66 -19.99 -6.66 12.09
N GLY A 67 -18.97 -5.80 12.17
CA GLY A 67 -17.58 -6.19 11.96
C GLY A 67 -17.25 -6.54 10.50
N LYS A 68 -18.13 -6.20 9.55
CA LYS A 68 -17.90 -6.44 8.13
C LYS A 68 -16.72 -5.63 7.61
N ALA A 69 -15.99 -6.23 6.67
CA ALA A 69 -14.94 -5.54 5.96
C ALA A 69 -15.52 -4.38 5.14
N GLN A 70 -14.79 -3.27 5.09
CA GLN A 70 -15.15 -2.08 4.34
C GLN A 70 -14.19 -1.92 3.15
N PRO A 71 -14.70 -1.64 1.94
CA PRO A 71 -13.84 -1.35 0.81
C PRO A 71 -13.17 0.01 0.98
N CYS A 72 -11.98 0.17 0.38
CA CYS A 72 -11.37 1.47 0.15
C CYS A 72 -12.36 2.36 -0.63
N PRO A 73 -12.56 3.63 -0.24
CA PRO A 73 -13.52 4.51 -0.91
C PRO A 73 -13.16 4.81 -2.37
N PHE A 74 -11.90 4.56 -2.75
CA PHE A 74 -11.41 4.73 -4.13
C PHE A 74 -11.41 3.43 -4.93
N LEU A 75 -11.91 2.31 -4.39
CA LEU A 75 -12.02 1.06 -5.12
C LEU A 75 -13.29 1.07 -5.97
N ASN A 76 -13.17 1.27 -7.28
CA ASN A 76 -14.24 1.01 -8.23
C ASN A 76 -14.25 -0.47 -8.65
N ALA A 77 -15.44 -1.07 -8.71
CA ALA A 77 -15.62 -2.48 -9.00
C ALA A 77 -15.24 -2.90 -10.44
N GLU A 78 -15.22 -1.96 -11.37
CA GLU A 78 -14.94 -2.19 -12.80
C GLU A 78 -13.54 -1.70 -13.19
N THR A 79 -13.16 -0.50 -12.73
CA THR A 79 -11.94 0.17 -13.16
C THR A 79 -10.80 0.10 -12.14
N GLY A 80 -11.07 -0.41 -10.94
CA GLY A 80 -10.11 -0.51 -9.85
C GLY A 80 -9.92 0.83 -9.14
N CYS A 81 -8.70 1.11 -8.68
CA CYS A 81 -8.43 2.33 -7.92
C CYS A 81 -8.63 3.60 -8.76
N THR A 82 -9.57 4.45 -8.36
CA THR A 82 -9.95 5.70 -9.03
C THR A 82 -9.05 6.89 -8.68
N LEU A 83 -8.19 6.74 -7.68
CA LEU A 83 -7.30 7.80 -7.24
C LEU A 83 -6.24 8.11 -8.32
N PRO A 84 -5.99 9.39 -8.66
CA PRO A 84 -4.89 9.78 -9.53
C PRO A 84 -3.54 9.29 -9.00
N ALA A 85 -2.59 8.98 -9.88
CA ALA A 85 -1.33 8.35 -9.48
C ALA A 85 -0.49 9.22 -8.53
N GLU A 86 -0.55 10.53 -8.72
CA GLU A 86 0.07 11.58 -7.93
C GLU A 86 -0.56 11.76 -6.54
N GLU A 87 -1.79 11.30 -6.35
CA GLU A 87 -2.49 11.32 -5.06
C GLU A 87 -2.33 10.00 -4.31
N LYS A 88 -1.90 8.92 -4.99
CA LYS A 88 -1.78 7.59 -4.39
C LYS A 88 -0.73 7.61 -3.29
N PRO A 89 -1.06 7.11 -2.08
CA PRO A 89 -0.08 6.96 -1.04
C PRO A 89 0.99 5.97 -1.51
N PHE A 90 2.23 6.17 -1.05
CA PHE A 90 3.37 5.41 -1.54
C PHE A 90 3.15 3.90 -1.38
N ALA A 91 2.64 3.48 -0.22
CA ALA A 91 2.28 2.09 0.08
C ALA A 91 1.32 1.47 -0.95
N CYS A 92 0.27 2.19 -1.38
CA CYS A 92 -0.64 1.69 -2.43
C CYS A 92 0.01 1.64 -3.80
N SER A 93 0.89 2.60 -4.10
CA SER A 93 1.60 2.64 -5.37
C SER A 93 2.64 1.53 -5.51
N LEU A 94 3.15 1.04 -4.38
CA LEU A 94 4.16 -0.01 -4.25
C LEU A 94 3.55 -1.42 -4.12
N TRP A 95 2.32 -1.53 -3.63
CA TRP A 95 1.65 -2.84 -3.46
C TRP A 95 1.66 -3.67 -4.76
N PRO A 96 1.97 -4.98 -4.70
CA PRO A 96 2.13 -5.85 -3.53
C PRO A 96 3.55 -5.95 -2.95
N VAL A 97 4.46 -5.06 -3.34
CA VAL A 97 5.78 -4.96 -2.70
C VAL A 97 5.67 -4.22 -1.37
N ARG A 98 6.46 -4.62 -0.38
CA ARG A 98 6.55 -3.98 0.95
C ARG A 98 8.00 -3.88 1.40
N VAL A 99 8.25 -2.92 2.30
CA VAL A 99 9.45 -2.90 3.14
C VAL A 99 9.08 -3.53 4.47
N MET A 100 9.86 -4.52 4.89
CA MET A 100 9.67 -5.21 6.15
C MET A 100 10.93 -5.20 6.97
N GLU A 101 10.84 -5.42 8.27
CA GLU A 101 11.99 -5.57 9.15
C GLU A 101 11.97 -6.93 9.86
N GLN A 102 13.12 -7.60 9.88
CA GLN A 102 13.37 -8.78 10.69
C GLN A 102 14.75 -8.66 11.33
N GLU A 103 14.83 -8.76 12.66
CA GLU A 103 16.10 -8.74 13.41
C GLU A 103 16.98 -7.51 13.10
N GLY A 104 16.35 -6.35 12.88
CA GLY A 104 17.04 -5.09 12.54
C GLY A 104 17.51 -4.99 11.09
N THR A 105 17.16 -5.96 10.24
CA THR A 105 17.44 -5.94 8.80
C THR A 105 16.18 -5.55 8.02
N GLN A 106 16.28 -4.55 7.15
CA GLN A 106 15.20 -4.22 6.23
C GLN A 106 15.18 -5.21 5.06
N LEU A 107 13.99 -5.64 4.66
CA LEU A 107 13.73 -6.61 3.62
C LEU A 107 12.79 -5.98 2.60
N LEU A 108 13.11 -6.15 1.31
CA LEU A 108 12.15 -5.89 0.23
C LEU A 108 11.40 -7.18 -0.04
N THR A 109 10.08 -7.14 0.11
CA THR A 109 9.26 -8.35 0.09
C THR A 109 8.08 -8.23 -0.87
N LEU A 110 7.59 -9.36 -1.35
CA LEU A 110 6.44 -9.48 -2.23
C LEU A 110 5.33 -10.27 -1.52
N TYR A 111 4.12 -9.73 -1.47
CA TYR A 111 2.99 -10.46 -0.89
C TYR A 111 2.59 -11.66 -1.76
N ARG A 112 2.61 -12.86 -1.18
CA ARG A 112 2.33 -14.11 -1.90
C ARG A 112 0.86 -14.27 -2.30
N GLY A 113 -0.07 -13.61 -1.60
CA GLY A 113 -1.50 -13.70 -1.86
C GLY A 113 -2.04 -12.75 -2.94
N CYS A 114 -1.17 -12.19 -3.81
CA CYS A 114 -1.61 -11.32 -4.89
C CYS A 114 -1.74 -12.10 -6.20
N ASP A 115 -2.98 -12.42 -6.59
CA ASP A 115 -3.27 -13.09 -7.87
C ASP A 115 -2.78 -12.30 -9.10
N GLY A 116 -2.60 -10.99 -8.95
CA GLY A 116 -2.15 -10.12 -10.03
C GLY A 116 -0.63 -10.02 -10.19
N LEU A 117 0.12 -10.47 -9.18
CA LEU A 117 1.57 -10.50 -9.22
C LEU A 117 2.08 -11.69 -8.40
N PRO A 118 1.82 -12.92 -8.89
CA PRO A 118 2.23 -14.14 -8.22
C PRO A 118 3.77 -14.30 -8.17
N GLU A 119 4.24 -15.29 -7.42
CA GLU A 119 5.67 -15.48 -7.14
C GLU A 119 6.52 -15.73 -8.38
N GLU A 120 5.95 -16.31 -9.45
CA GLU A 120 6.65 -16.44 -10.73
C GLU A 120 7.07 -15.09 -11.33
N ASN A 121 6.47 -13.98 -10.89
CA ASN A 121 6.84 -12.64 -11.32
C ASN A 121 7.99 -12.01 -10.50
N ALA A 122 8.51 -12.70 -9.49
CA ALA A 122 9.54 -12.17 -8.59
C ALA A 122 10.77 -11.63 -9.34
N GLU A 123 11.22 -12.29 -10.41
CA GLU A 123 12.36 -11.84 -11.20
C GLU A 123 12.08 -10.54 -11.97
N GLN A 124 10.86 -10.31 -12.44
CA GLN A 124 10.48 -9.02 -13.05
C GLN A 124 10.39 -7.92 -11.99
N VAL A 125 9.93 -8.24 -10.78
CA VAL A 125 9.94 -7.28 -9.67
C VAL A 125 11.37 -6.90 -9.31
N LYS A 126 12.28 -7.88 -9.20
CA LYS A 126 13.71 -7.62 -8.97
C LYS A 126 14.35 -6.77 -10.07
N ALA A 127 13.97 -6.98 -11.33
CA ALA A 127 14.43 -6.13 -12.42
C ALA A 127 14.02 -4.65 -12.21
N LEU A 128 12.77 -4.38 -11.82
CA LEU A 128 12.34 -3.02 -11.48
C LEU A 128 13.08 -2.46 -10.26
N LEU A 129 13.30 -3.29 -9.23
CA LEU A 129 14.08 -2.90 -8.04
C LEU A 129 15.50 -2.44 -8.42
N ASN A 130 16.17 -3.18 -9.30
CA ASN A 130 17.49 -2.82 -9.83
C ASN A 130 17.50 -1.58 -10.74
N ASP A 131 16.36 -1.23 -11.34
CA ASP A 131 16.21 -0.06 -12.22
C ASP A 131 15.77 1.22 -11.47
N GLY A 132 16.22 1.38 -10.21
CA GLY A 132 15.99 2.60 -9.43
C GLY A 132 14.77 2.58 -8.52
N LEU A 133 13.92 1.54 -8.59
CA LEU A 133 12.76 1.44 -7.68
C LEU A 133 13.22 1.20 -6.24
N ARG A 134 14.29 0.43 -6.03
CA ARG A 134 14.84 0.16 -4.69
C ARG A 134 15.23 1.43 -3.96
N GLU A 135 16.03 2.29 -4.59
CA GLU A 135 16.51 3.55 -4.01
C GLU A 135 15.34 4.44 -3.61
N ARG A 136 14.30 4.49 -4.45
CA ARG A 136 13.08 5.23 -4.15
C ARG A 136 12.33 4.66 -2.95
N ILE A 137 12.19 3.34 -2.87
CA ILE A 137 11.54 2.67 -1.72
C ILE A 137 12.29 2.99 -0.43
N LEU A 138 13.62 2.86 -0.43
CA LEU A 138 14.45 3.10 0.76
C LEU A 138 14.43 4.57 1.18
N ALA A 139 14.45 5.52 0.23
CA ALA A 139 14.35 6.94 0.56
C ALA A 139 12.99 7.29 1.19
N GLU A 140 11.91 6.72 0.67
CA GLU A 140 10.56 6.90 1.22
C GLU A 140 10.40 6.23 2.58
N ALA A 141 10.95 5.03 2.79
CA ALA A 141 10.94 4.34 4.08
C ALA A 141 11.78 5.07 5.14
N ALA A 142 12.90 5.68 4.75
CA ALA A 142 13.69 6.53 5.65
C ALA A 142 12.94 7.82 6.03
N ALA A 143 12.19 8.42 5.09
CA ALA A 143 11.34 9.58 5.34
C ALA A 143 10.03 9.22 6.08
N ASP A 144 9.59 7.97 5.96
CA ASP A 144 8.38 7.41 6.57
C ASP A 144 8.63 6.02 7.18
N PRO A 145 9.10 5.94 8.43
CA PRO A 145 9.27 4.66 9.08
C PRO A 145 7.97 3.86 9.22
N THR A 146 6.78 4.46 9.06
CA THR A 146 5.50 3.75 9.07
C THR A 146 5.30 2.84 7.87
N LEU A 147 6.13 2.97 6.82
CA LEU A 147 6.17 2.06 5.68
C LEU A 147 6.89 0.75 5.99
N ILE A 148 7.69 0.71 7.06
CA ILE A 148 8.45 -0.46 7.50
C ILE A 148 7.57 -1.24 8.46
N LEU A 149 7.18 -2.45 8.05
CA LEU A 149 6.33 -3.32 8.86
C LEU A 149 7.14 -4.50 9.43
N PRO A 150 6.75 -5.10 10.57
CA PRO A 150 7.33 -6.36 10.99
C PRO A 150 7.20 -7.42 9.90
N TYR A 151 8.26 -8.21 9.69
CA TYR A 151 8.23 -9.29 8.71
C TYR A 151 7.13 -10.32 9.02
N HIS A 152 6.53 -10.85 7.95
CA HIS A 152 5.48 -11.85 8.02
C HIS A 152 5.70 -12.93 6.94
N GLU A 153 5.51 -14.20 7.29
CA GLU A 153 5.82 -15.36 6.42
C GLU A 153 5.05 -15.41 5.10
N ASN A 154 3.86 -14.82 5.05
CA ASN A 154 3.06 -14.62 3.83
C ASN A 154 3.73 -13.72 2.76
N TYR A 155 4.93 -13.23 3.02
CA TYR A 155 5.71 -12.43 2.08
C TYR A 155 6.95 -13.19 1.62
N LEU A 156 7.19 -13.19 0.32
CA LEU A 156 8.43 -13.68 -0.28
C LEU A 156 9.50 -12.61 -0.12
N ILE A 157 10.66 -12.98 0.43
CA ILE A 157 11.83 -12.09 0.47
C ILE A 157 12.41 -12.01 -0.95
N LEU A 158 12.48 -10.80 -1.50
CA LEU A 158 13.08 -10.54 -2.80
C LEU A 158 14.57 -10.26 -2.66
N GLU A 159 14.94 -9.38 -1.72
CA GLU A 159 16.31 -9.00 -1.39
C GLU A 159 16.39 -8.24 -0.05
N GLU A 160 17.61 -8.02 0.44
CA GLU A 160 17.88 -7.18 1.60
C GLU A 160 17.91 -5.67 1.22
N GLY A 161 17.24 -4.85 2.02
CA GLY A 161 17.20 -3.39 1.89
C GLY A 161 18.49 -2.67 2.31
N ARG A 162 19.38 -3.38 3.02
CA ARG A 162 20.47 -2.91 3.90
C ARG A 162 20.04 -2.56 5.32
#